data_AF-A0A238L672-F1
#
_entry.id   AF-A0A238L672-F1
#
_cell.length_a   1.000
_cell.length_b   1.000
_cell.length_c   1.000
_cell.angle_alpha   90.00
_cell.angle_beta   90.00
_cell.angle_gamma   90.00
#
_symmetry.space_group_name_H-M   'P 1'
#
loop_
_entity.id
_entity.type
_entity.pdbx_description
1 polymer ?
#
loop_
_entity_poly.entity_id
_entity_poly.type
_entity_poly.pdbx_seq_one_letter_code
_entity_poly.pdbx_strand_id
1 'polypeptide(L)'
;MIHEMTHQNSYPRILLSILWIFIILNFVARDIHELGRPGMLEQMMSGTIDGVVITEMLMLLGGIMIEIPILMTVLALLLPHRVNRWANIGVGLLTMVMIVAMNRQPDLDNFFFMGFQLTALIAIVGIARRWQAPERTDAITS
;
A
#
# COMPACT_ATOMS: atom_id res chain seq x y z
N MET A 1 -40.49 5.81 -3.04
CA MET A 1 -39.66 6.37 -1.96
C MET A 1 -38.99 5.17 -1.29
N ILE A 2 -37.91 4.63 -1.86
CA ILE A 2 -36.54 5.13 -1.72
C ILE A 2 -35.90 5.28 -3.10
N HIS A 3 -35.70 6.53 -3.49
CA HIS A 3 -34.85 6.98 -4.59
C HIS A 3 -33.47 7.28 -3.99
N GLU A 4 -32.41 7.20 -4.81
CA GLU A 4 -30.98 7.40 -4.49
C GLU A 4 -30.17 6.15 -4.11
N MET A 5 -29.92 5.30 -5.12
CA MET A 5 -28.60 4.65 -5.21
C MET A 5 -27.70 5.57 -6.03
N THR A 6 -26.99 6.41 -5.29
CA THR A 6 -25.91 7.31 -5.67
C THR A 6 -25.19 6.94 -6.97
N HIS A 7 -25.29 7.83 -7.97
CA HIS A 7 -24.31 7.91 -9.06
C HIS A 7 -22.95 8.26 -8.44
N GLN A 8 -22.20 7.25 -8.01
CA GLN A 8 -20.87 7.46 -7.47
C GLN A 8 -19.93 7.77 -8.63
N ASN A 9 -19.71 9.07 -8.88
CA ASN A 9 -18.64 9.59 -9.72
C ASN A 9 -17.31 9.00 -9.24
N SER A 10 -16.97 7.84 -9.77
CA SER A 10 -15.82 7.08 -9.31
C SER A 10 -14.60 7.73 -9.93
N TYR A 11 -13.79 8.39 -9.10
CA TYR A 11 -12.45 8.86 -9.46
C TYR A 11 -11.43 7.81 -9.00
N PRO A 12 -11.32 6.64 -9.67
CA PRO A 12 -10.51 5.52 -9.20
C PRO A 12 -9.05 5.90 -9.02
N ARG A 13 -8.53 6.83 -9.83
CA ARG A 13 -7.18 7.38 -9.69
C ARG A 13 -6.94 7.99 -8.31
N ILE A 14 -7.87 8.85 -7.88
CA ILE A 14 -7.81 9.55 -6.59
C ILE A 14 -7.95 8.53 -5.47
N LEU A 15 -8.91 7.62 -5.58
CA LEU A 15 -9.14 6.59 -4.56
C LEU A 15 -7.92 5.66 -4.39
N LEU A 16 -7.32 5.22 -5.50
CA LEU A 16 -6.10 4.42 -5.47
C LEU A 16 -4.94 5.19 -4.82
N SER A 17 -4.74 6.46 -5.18
CA SER A 17 -3.72 7.32 -4.57
C SER A 17 -3.93 7.49 -3.06
N ILE A 18 -5.17 7.75 -2.61
CA ILE A 18 -5.52 7.87 -1.19
C ILE A 18 -5.26 6.56 -0.45
N LEU A 19 -5.58 5.41 -1.04
CA LEU A 19 -5.31 4.11 -0.40
C LEU A 19 -3.81 3.84 -0.25
N TRP A 20 -2.98 4.26 -1.21
CA TRP A 20 -1.52 4.19 -1.05
C TRP A 20 -1.02 5.12 0.07
N ILE A 21 -1.55 6.35 0.17
CA ILE A 21 -1.25 7.26 1.28
C ILE A 21 -1.64 6.63 2.62
N PHE A 22 -2.83 6.01 2.69
CA PHE A 22 -3.29 5.32 3.89
C PHE A 22 -2.33 4.19 4.30
N ILE A 23 -1.81 3.41 3.35
CA ILE A 23 -0.83 2.36 3.61
C ILE A 23 0.47 2.95 4.18
N ILE A 24 0.97 4.05 3.60
CA ILE A 24 2.17 4.75 4.09
C ILE A 24 1.97 5.23 5.53
N LEU A 25 0.82 5.84 5.82
CA LEU A 25 0.50 6.31 7.18
C LEU A 25 0.45 5.15 8.18
N ASN A 26 -0.05 3.97 7.78
CA ASN A 26 -0.04 2.79 8.64
C ASN A 26 1.38 2.24 8.87
N PHE A 27 2.24 2.26 7.85
CA PHE A 27 3.66 1.90 8.03
C PHE A 27 4.34 2.84 9.02
N VAL A 28 4.20 4.16 8.82
CA VAL A 28 4.81 5.15 9.72
C VAL A 28 4.24 5.05 11.13
N ALA A 29 2.93 4.85 11.28
CA ALA A 29 2.30 4.68 12.59
C ALA A 29 2.82 3.44 13.32
N ARG A 30 2.95 2.30 12.61
CA ARG A 30 3.54 1.08 13.14
C ARG A 30 4.98 1.30 13.57
N ASP A 31 5.81 1.87 12.70
CA ASP A 31 7.24 2.08 12.99
C ASP A 31 7.43 3.02 14.19
N ILE A 32 6.63 4.09 14.30
CA ILE A 32 6.66 4.99 15.46
C ILE A 32 6.18 4.28 16.74
N HIS A 33 5.14 3.47 16.66
CA HIS A 33 4.64 2.68 17.79
C HIS A 33 5.73 1.72 18.29
N GLU A 34 6.43 1.07 17.37
CA GLU A 34 7.49 0.10 17.64
C GLU A 34 8.67 0.71 18.41
N LEU A 35 8.98 2.00 18.18
CA LEU A 35 10.02 2.71 18.94
C LEU A 35 9.71 2.79 20.45
N GLY A 36 8.43 2.69 20.83
CA GLY A 36 8.00 2.65 22.23
C GLY A 36 8.12 1.27 22.89
N ARG A 37 8.45 0.22 22.13
CA ARG A 37 8.58 -1.15 22.64
C ARG A 37 9.74 -1.24 23.64
N PRO A 38 9.54 -1.85 24.83
CA PRO A 38 10.61 -2.03 25.80
C PRO A 38 11.83 -2.75 25.19
N GLY A 39 13.03 -2.21 25.43
CA GLY A 39 14.28 -2.78 24.91
C GLY A 39 14.59 -2.40 23.45
N MET A 40 13.72 -1.67 22.75
CA MET A 40 13.96 -1.30 21.35
C MET A 40 15.14 -0.35 21.19
N LEU A 41 15.29 0.63 22.08
CA LEU A 41 16.39 1.58 22.00
C LEU A 41 17.76 0.88 22.13
N GLU A 42 17.89 -0.03 23.10
CA GLU A 42 19.10 -0.82 23.32
C GLU A 42 19.41 -1.71 22.10
N GLN A 43 18.38 -2.32 21.51
CA GLN A 43 18.52 -3.10 20.28
C GLN A 43 19.02 -2.24 19.11
N MET A 44 18.43 -1.06 18.89
CA MET A 44 18.87 -0.12 17.85
C MET A 44 20.33 0.31 18.05
N MET A 45 20.74 0.61 19.29
CA MET A 45 22.12 0.96 19.61
C MET A 45 23.11 -0.21 19.38
N SER A 46 22.66 -1.44 19.59
CA SER A 46 23.48 -2.64 19.35
C SER A 46 23.64 -2.97 17.86
N GLY A 47 22.83 -2.37 16.98
CA GLY A 47 22.75 -2.73 15.56
C GLY A 47 22.08 -4.08 15.30
N THR A 48 21.41 -4.67 16.28
CA THR A 48 20.70 -5.95 16.16
C THR A 48 19.29 -5.80 16.71
N ILE A 49 18.28 -6.02 15.86
CA ILE A 49 16.85 -5.94 16.22
C ILE A 49 16.24 -7.33 16.10
N ASP A 50 15.61 -7.82 17.17
CA ASP A 50 14.97 -9.14 17.25
C ASP A 50 15.88 -10.30 16.78
N GLY A 51 17.18 -10.19 17.12
CA GLY A 51 18.22 -11.16 16.74
C GLY A 51 18.72 -11.04 15.30
N VAL A 52 18.27 -10.03 14.54
CA VAL A 52 18.70 -9.75 13.17
C VAL A 52 19.67 -8.58 13.14
N VAL A 53 20.88 -8.80 12.63
CA VAL A 53 21.87 -7.74 12.43
C VAL A 53 21.41 -6.80 11.32
N ILE A 54 21.35 -5.51 11.62
CA ILE A 54 20.98 -4.47 10.66
C ILE A 54 22.19 -4.16 9.79
N THR A 55 22.13 -4.64 8.54
CA THR A 55 23.15 -4.40 7.51
C THR A 55 22.74 -3.26 6.58
N GLU A 56 23.71 -2.66 5.90
CA GLU A 56 23.44 -1.64 4.86
C GLU A 56 22.48 -2.15 3.77
N MET A 57 22.65 -3.41 3.35
CA MET A 57 21.76 -4.03 2.37
C MET A 57 20.34 -4.20 2.91
N LEU A 58 20.17 -4.59 4.18
CA LEU A 58 18.85 -4.67 4.80
C LEU A 58 18.18 -3.29 4.90
N MET A 59 18.96 -2.25 5.22
CA MET A 59 18.47 -0.87 5.25
C MET A 59 18.01 -0.40 3.87
N LEU A 60 18.78 -0.70 2.82
CA LEU A 60 18.40 -0.40 1.44
C LEU A 60 17.10 -1.11 1.03
N LEU A 61 16.97 -2.40 1.35
CA LEU A 61 15.74 -3.16 1.07
C LEU A 61 14.53 -2.59 1.80
N GLY A 62 14.69 -2.17 3.06
CA GLY A 62 13.64 -1.49 3.82
C GLY A 62 13.22 -0.16 3.18
N GLY A 63 14.18 0.64 2.73
CA GLY A 63 13.92 1.89 2.00
C GLY A 63 13.16 1.66 0.69
N ILE A 64 13.59 0.70 -0.14
CA ILE A 64 12.92 0.33 -1.39
C ILE A 64 11.47 -0.12 -1.12
N MET A 65 11.24 -0.88 -0.05
CA MET A 65 9.89 -1.34 0.30
C MET A 65 8.93 -0.17 0.56
N ILE A 66 9.38 0.89 1.25
CA ILE A 66 8.58 2.08 1.54
C ILE A 66 8.48 3.02 0.33
N GLU A 67 9.51 3.06 -0.52
CA GLU A 67 9.50 3.89 -1.72
C GLU A 67 8.44 3.43 -2.75
N ILE A 68 8.20 2.12 -2.85
CA ILE A 68 7.17 1.56 -3.73
C ILE A 68 5.78 2.17 -3.52
N PRO A 69 5.17 2.14 -2.31
CA PRO A 69 3.89 2.77 -2.08
C PRO A 69 3.94 4.29 -2.24
N ILE A 70 5.05 4.97 -1.90
CA ILE A 70 5.24 6.41 -2.13
C ILE A 70 5.11 6.73 -3.62
N LEU A 71 5.84 6.03 -4.48
CA LEU A 71 5.76 6.20 -5.92
C LEU A 71 4.35 5.94 -6.44
N MET A 72 3.68 4.91 -5.92
CA MET A 72 2.33 4.58 -6.33
C MET A 72 1.29 5.65 -5.97
N THR A 73 1.50 6.46 -4.93
CA THR A 73 0.62 7.62 -4.65
C THR A 73 0.54 8.57 -5.83
N VAL A 74 1.68 8.83 -6.47
CA VAL A 74 1.80 9.75 -7.62
C VAL A 74 1.43 9.03 -8.91
N LEU A 75 1.95 7.83 -9.12
CA LEU A 75 1.73 7.06 -10.35
C LEU A 75 0.25 6.68 -10.54
N ALA A 76 -0.50 6.44 -9.46
CA ALA A 76 -1.94 6.21 -9.52
C ALA A 76 -2.71 7.39 -10.15
N LEU A 77 -2.18 8.61 -10.05
CA LEU A 77 -2.78 9.80 -10.66
C LEU A 77 -2.32 9.96 -12.12
N LEU A 78 -1.03 9.78 -12.38
CA LEU A 78 -0.38 10.14 -13.65
C LEU A 78 -0.46 9.06 -14.73
N LEU A 79 -0.48 7.77 -14.39
CA LEU A 79 -0.33 6.70 -15.38
C LEU A 79 -1.55 6.57 -16.32
N PRO A 80 -1.37 6.25 -17.61
CA PRO A 80 -2.48 5.89 -18.51
C PRO A 80 -3.30 4.73 -17.95
N HIS A 81 -4.61 4.72 -18.21
CA HIS A 81 -5.56 3.80 -17.58
C HIS A 81 -5.12 2.32 -17.57
N ARG A 82 -4.69 1.79 -18.73
CA ARG A 82 -4.26 0.39 -18.85
C ARG A 82 -3.04 0.07 -17.99
N VAL A 83 -2.01 0.93 -18.04
CA VAL A 83 -0.77 0.75 -17.27
C VAL A 83 -1.04 0.88 -15.78
N ASN A 84 -1.80 1.91 -15.40
CA ASN A 84 -2.18 2.19 -14.03
C ASN A 84 -2.90 1.01 -13.37
N ARG A 85 -3.84 0.40 -14.10
CA ARG A 85 -4.58 -0.78 -13.66
C ARG A 85 -3.65 -1.95 -13.33
N TRP A 86 -2.78 -2.33 -14.26
CA TRP A 86 -1.87 -3.46 -14.04
C TRP A 86 -0.78 -3.16 -13.01
N ALA A 87 -0.28 -1.91 -12.96
CA ALA A 87 0.67 -1.47 -11.95
C ALA A 87 0.09 -1.61 -10.54
N ASN A 88 -1.13 -1.11 -10.28
CA ASN A 88 -1.76 -1.24 -8.95
C ASN A 88 -2.00 -2.70 -8.55
N ILE A 89 -2.36 -3.57 -9.50
CA ILE A 89 -2.55 -5.00 -9.22
C ILE A 89 -1.20 -5.65 -8.88
N GLY A 90 -0.20 -5.50 -9.75
CA GLY A 90 1.10 -6.14 -9.59
C GLY A 90 1.82 -5.65 -8.34
N VAL A 91 1.91 -4.33 -8.18
CA VAL A 91 2.56 -3.71 -7.02
C VAL A 91 1.77 -4.00 -5.74
N GLY A 92 0.43 -3.93 -5.77
CA GLY A 92 -0.39 -4.27 -4.61
C GLY A 92 -0.16 -5.70 -4.11
N LEU A 93 -0.07 -6.67 -5.02
CA LEU A 93 0.26 -8.07 -4.67
C LEU A 93 1.69 -8.22 -4.15
N LEU A 94 2.67 -7.55 -4.78
CA LEU A 94 4.06 -7.56 -4.32
C LEU A 94 4.17 -7.01 -2.89
N THR A 95 3.59 -5.85 -2.62
CA THR A 95 3.58 -5.23 -1.28
C THR A 95 2.89 -6.14 -0.26
N MET A 96 1.82 -6.83 -0.65
CA MET A 96 1.12 -7.80 0.20
C MET A 96 2.06 -8.94 0.64
N VAL A 97 2.79 -9.52 -0.31
CA VAL A 97 3.77 -10.58 -0.02
C VAL A 97 4.89 -10.07 0.87
N MET A 98 5.42 -8.86 0.61
CA MET A 98 6.48 -8.25 1.42
C MET A 98 6.06 -8.05 2.88
N ILE A 99 4.87 -7.49 3.11
CA ILE A 99 4.34 -7.28 4.47
C ILE A 99 4.24 -8.61 5.23
N VAL A 100 3.66 -9.64 4.61
CA VAL A 100 3.50 -10.95 5.24
C VAL A 100 4.85 -11.61 5.50
N ALA A 101 5.79 -11.54 4.54
CA ALA A 101 7.11 -12.15 4.67
C ALA A 101 7.98 -11.51 5.74
N MET A 102 7.78 -10.21 6.02
CA MET A 102 8.55 -9.47 7.03
C MET A 102 8.01 -9.63 8.45
N ASN A 103 6.77 -10.09 8.63
CA ASN A 103 6.19 -10.32 9.94
C ASN A 103 6.66 -11.65 10.56
N ARG A 104 7.95 -11.76 10.89
CA ARG A 104 8.57 -13.01 11.37
C ARG A 104 8.28 -13.36 12.83
N GLN A 105 8.00 -12.37 13.67
CA GLN A 105 7.65 -12.56 15.08
C GLN A 105 6.36 -11.78 15.37
N PRO A 106 5.20 -12.34 15.02
CA PRO A 106 3.95 -11.59 15.11
C PRO A 106 3.52 -11.39 16.56
N ASP A 107 3.34 -10.14 16.96
CA ASP A 107 2.64 -9.70 18.16
C ASP A 107 1.28 -9.05 17.80
N LEU A 108 0.56 -8.58 18.82
CA LEU A 108 -0.81 -8.09 18.66
C LEU A 108 -0.89 -6.84 17.79
N ASP A 109 0.02 -5.88 17.97
CA ASP A 109 0.06 -4.65 17.21
C ASP A 109 0.55 -4.88 15.78
N ASN A 110 1.52 -5.78 15.55
CA ASN A 110 1.90 -6.18 14.20
C ASN A 110 0.73 -6.77 13.42
N PHE A 111 -0.10 -7.63 14.05
CA PHE A 111 -1.32 -8.14 13.40
C PHE A 111 -2.35 -7.04 13.14
N PHE A 112 -2.51 -6.10 14.07
CA PHE A 112 -3.45 -4.99 13.94
C PHE A 112 -3.11 -4.12 12.72
N PHE A 113 -1.88 -3.60 12.64
CA PHE A 113 -1.45 -2.78 11.51
C PHE A 113 -1.44 -3.55 10.20
N MET A 114 -0.95 -4.80 10.20
CA MET A 114 -0.97 -5.67 9.03
C MET A 114 -2.40 -5.88 8.52
N GLY A 115 -3.38 -6.08 9.39
CA GLY A 115 -4.79 -6.25 9.00
C GLY A 115 -5.34 -5.06 8.19
N PHE A 116 -5.08 -3.83 8.64
CA PHE A 116 -5.49 -2.62 7.92
C PHE A 116 -4.75 -2.46 6.60
N GLN A 117 -3.44 -2.71 6.58
CA GLN A 117 -2.63 -2.63 5.36
C GLN A 117 -3.10 -3.65 4.31
N LEU A 118 -3.33 -4.90 4.70
CA LEU A 118 -3.82 -5.96 3.82
C LEU A 118 -5.22 -5.63 3.29
N THR A 119 -6.11 -5.10 4.13
CA THR A 119 -7.46 -4.68 3.72
C THR A 119 -7.39 -3.57 2.67
N ALA A 120 -6.53 -2.57 2.86
CA ALA A 120 -6.31 -1.50 1.88
C ALA A 120 -5.73 -2.03 0.56
N LEU A 121 -4.76 -2.95 0.61
CA LEU A 121 -4.18 -3.58 -0.58
C LEU A 121 -5.21 -4.43 -1.35
N ILE A 122 -6.06 -5.17 -0.64
CA ILE A 122 -7.19 -5.91 -1.25
C ILE A 122 -8.14 -4.93 -1.95
N ALA A 123 -8.44 -3.79 -1.32
CA ALA A 123 -9.27 -2.74 -1.92
C ALA A 123 -8.63 -2.16 -3.18
N ILE A 124 -7.32 -1.84 -3.16
CA ILE A 124 -6.56 -1.37 -4.34
C ILE A 124 -6.69 -2.36 -5.49
N VAL A 125 -6.41 -3.64 -5.24
CA VAL A 125 -6.51 -4.69 -6.27
C VAL A 125 -7.94 -4.83 -6.78
N GLY A 126 -8.93 -4.78 -5.89
CA GLY A 126 -10.35 -4.85 -6.24
C GLY A 126 -10.81 -3.68 -7.12
N ILE A 127 -10.46 -2.45 -6.75
CA ILE A 127 -10.77 -1.22 -7.50
C ILE A 127 -10.08 -1.27 -8.86
N ALA A 128 -8.79 -1.58 -8.92
CA ALA A 128 -8.05 -1.68 -10.16
C ALA A 128 -8.62 -2.77 -11.08
N ARG A 129 -9.01 -3.93 -10.54
CA ARG A 129 -9.63 -5.01 -11.33
C ARG A 129 -10.97 -4.61 -11.91
N ARG A 130 -11.82 -3.89 -11.16
CA ARG A 130 -13.16 -3.47 -11.59
C ARG A 130 -13.14 -2.22 -12.47
N TRP A 131 -12.04 -1.48 -12.50
CA TRP A 131 -11.92 -0.27 -13.31
C TRP A 131 -11.89 -0.62 -14.80
N GLN A 132 -13.03 -0.42 -15.47
CA GLN A 132 -13.15 -0.53 -16.93
C GLN A 132 -12.70 0.78 -17.59
N ALA A 133 -12.10 0.66 -18.77
CA ALA A 133 -11.67 1.83 -19.54
C ALA A 133 -12.90 2.68 -19.90
N PRO A 134 -12.83 4.02 -19.86
CA PRO A 134 -13.83 4.84 -20.52
C PRO A 134 -13.93 4.38 -21.97
N GLU A 135 -15.14 4.07 -22.46
CA GLU A 135 -15.35 3.79 -23.87
C GLU A 135 -14.80 4.95 -24.69
N ARG A 136 -14.02 4.65 -25.73
CA ARG A 136 -13.69 5.62 -26.78
C ARG A 136 -15.00 5.94 -27.49
N THR A 137 -15.72 6.96 -27.03
CA THR A 137 -16.82 7.56 -27.79
C THR A 137 -16.20 8.42 -28.89
N ASP A 138 -15.68 7.78 -29.94
CA ASP A 138 -15.28 8.43 -31.19
C ASP A 138 -15.40 7.39 -32.32
N ALA A 139 -16.59 7.29 -32.95
CA ALA A 139 -16.79 6.91 -34.36
C ALA A 139 -18.29 6.70 -34.70
N ILE A 140 -19.20 7.62 -34.34
CA ILE A 140 -20.49 7.75 -35.06
C ILE A 140 -20.84 9.23 -35.21
N THR A 141 -19.99 9.94 -35.94
CA THR A 141 -20.43 11.06 -36.77
C THR A 141 -19.89 10.75 -38.16
N SER A 142 -20.75 10.17 -38.99
CA SER A 142 -20.60 10.07 -40.45
C SER A 142 -22.00 10.14 -41.04
#